data_AF-A0A7K0GP72-F1
#
_entry.id   AF-A0A7K0GP72-F1
#
_cell.length_a   1.000
_cell.length_b   1.000
_cell.length_c   1.000
_cell.angle_alpha   90.00
_cell.angle_beta   90.00
_cell.angle_gamma   90.00
#
_symmetry.space_group_name_H-M   'P 1'
#
loop_
_entity.id
_entity.type
_entity.pdbx_description
1 polymer ?
#
loop_
_entity_poly.entity_id
_entity_poly.type
_entity_poly.pdbx_seq_one_letter_code
_entity_poly.pdbx_strand_id
1 'polypeptide(L)'
;MTTRIRITRVTDGDEIARQVLPHMEALGQAVGSRMQRLVPKRTWALHDTISTETERKGSRVTTTVGFGNDKVDYGLEVERGTSKMRAQPFARPALAQSRAGDLNYRGAGIRRHGVRTITSRRTRLRARGAGA
;
A
#
# COMPACT_ATOMS: atom_id res chain seq x y z
N MET A 1 8.20 -8.81 13.47
CA MET A 1 8.90 -7.54 13.12
C MET A 1 8.42 -7.04 11.77
N THR A 2 7.80 -5.86 11.69
CA THR A 2 7.37 -5.26 10.41
C THR A 2 8.46 -4.33 9.85
N THR A 3 8.88 -4.59 8.61
CA THR A 3 9.78 -3.70 7.87
C THR A 3 8.96 -2.67 7.10
N ARG A 4 9.45 -1.43 7.01
CA ARG A 4 8.68 -0.30 6.48
C ARG A 4 9.55 0.60 5.59
N ILE A 5 8.99 1.01 4.46
CA ILE A 5 9.48 2.12 3.64
C ILE A 5 8.61 3.33 3.97
N ARG A 6 9.24 4.45 4.35
CA ARG A 6 8.56 5.71 4.60
C ARG A 6 8.88 6.70 3.49
N ILE A 7 7.84 7.24 2.88
CA ILE A 7 7.91 8.28 1.86
C ILE A 7 7.27 9.52 2.48
N THR A 8 8.09 10.54 2.77
CA THR A 8 7.62 11.78 3.41
C THR A 8 7.66 12.92 2.43
N ARG A 9 6.54 13.64 2.32
CA ARG A 9 6.45 14.93 1.63
C ARG A 9 6.18 16.02 2.66
N VAL A 10 7.02 17.05 2.65
CA VAL A 10 6.78 18.30 3.37
C VAL A 10 6.22 19.30 2.37
N THR A 11 5.23 20.06 2.79
CA THR A 11 4.53 21.07 1.98
C THR A 11 4.58 22.42 2.70
N ASP A 12 4.22 23.49 1.99
CA ASP A 12 4.30 24.86 2.52
C ASP A 12 3.06 25.25 3.36
N GLY A 13 2.24 24.28 3.79
CA GLY A 13 1.09 24.52 4.67
C GLY A 13 0.17 23.31 4.82
N ASP A 14 -0.70 23.33 5.85
CA ASP A 14 -1.66 22.23 6.08
C ASP A 14 -2.63 22.07 4.89
N GLU A 15 -3.04 23.16 4.25
CA GLU A 15 -3.97 23.13 3.13
C GLU A 15 -3.39 22.38 1.92
N ILE A 16 -2.15 22.67 1.54
CA ILE A 16 -1.44 21.93 0.49
C ILE A 16 -1.23 20.47 0.91
N ALA A 17 -0.92 20.21 2.18
CA ALA A 17 -0.83 18.84 2.69
C ALA A 17 -2.16 18.08 2.55
N ARG A 18 -3.32 18.73 2.71
CA ARG A 18 -4.62 18.09 2.47
C ARG A 18 -4.81 17.72 1.00
N GLN A 19 -4.40 18.59 0.08
CA GLN A 19 -4.49 18.34 -1.36
C GLN A 19 -3.53 17.23 -1.81
N VAL A 20 -2.36 17.14 -1.19
CA VAL A 20 -1.33 16.15 -1.51
C VAL A 20 -1.63 14.76 -0.92
N LEU A 21 -2.42 14.67 0.15
CA LEU A 21 -2.79 13.42 0.81
C LEU A 21 -3.31 12.32 -0.14
N PRO A 22 -4.34 12.54 -0.98
CA PRO A 22 -4.83 11.51 -1.90
C PRO A 22 -3.78 11.07 -2.93
N HIS A 23 -2.88 11.96 -3.33
CA HIS A 23 -1.78 11.63 -4.25
C HIS A 23 -0.72 10.75 -3.59
N MET A 24 -0.44 11.00 -2.31
CA MET A 24 0.47 10.20 -1.51
C MET A 24 -0.13 8.82 -1.19
N GLU A 25 -1.44 8.74 -0.96
CA GLU A 25 -2.17 7.46 -0.89
C GLU A 25 -2.05 6.68 -2.21
N ALA A 26 -2.28 7.32 -3.36
CA ALA A 26 -2.15 6.69 -4.67
C ALA A 26 -0.72 6.16 -4.90
N LEU A 27 0.29 6.95 -4.53
CA LEU A 27 1.70 6.54 -4.58
C LEU A 27 1.95 5.29 -3.72
N GLY A 28 1.46 5.28 -2.49
CA GLY A 28 1.55 4.13 -1.59
C GLY A 28 0.94 2.88 -2.22
N GLN A 29 -0.28 3.00 -2.76
CA GLN A 29 -0.97 1.91 -3.42
C GLN A 29 -0.22 1.39 -4.67
N ALA A 30 0.39 2.29 -5.45
CA ALA A 30 1.20 1.92 -6.61
C ALA A 30 2.43 1.11 -6.20
N VAL A 31 3.19 1.61 -5.22
CA VAL A 31 4.39 0.96 -4.68
C VAL A 31 4.02 -0.39 -4.05
N GLY A 32 2.98 -0.43 -3.21
CA GLY A 32 2.50 -1.66 -2.58
C GLY A 32 2.04 -2.72 -3.60
N SER A 33 1.26 -2.32 -4.60
CA SER A 33 0.81 -3.21 -5.68
C SER A 33 1.98 -3.76 -6.51
N ARG A 34 3.00 -2.94 -6.75
CA ARG A 34 4.23 -3.37 -7.42
C ARG A 34 5.05 -4.33 -6.55
N MET A 35 5.15 -4.04 -5.26
CA MET A 35 5.80 -4.90 -4.28
C MET A 35 5.13 -6.29 -4.22
N GLN A 36 3.80 -6.35 -4.27
CA GLN A 36 3.04 -7.60 -4.37
C GLN A 36 3.27 -8.38 -5.68
N ARG A 37 3.59 -7.69 -6.78
CA ARG A 37 3.93 -8.37 -8.04
C ARG A 37 5.28 -9.07 -7.94
N LEU A 38 6.25 -8.42 -7.31
CA LEU A 38 7.65 -8.87 -7.21
C LEU A 38 7.90 -9.86 -6.07
N VAL A 39 7.14 -9.77 -4.97
CA VAL A 39 7.36 -10.61 -3.80
C VAL A 39 7.23 -12.10 -4.14
N PRO A 40 8.10 -12.97 -3.59
CA PRO A 40 7.99 -14.40 -3.78
C PRO A 40 6.67 -14.98 -3.25
N LYS A 41 6.02 -15.83 -4.05
CA LYS A 41 4.65 -16.34 -3.79
C LYS A 41 4.61 -17.81 -3.38
N ARG A 42 5.67 -18.32 -2.74
CA ARG A 42 5.73 -19.75 -2.33
C ARG A 42 4.57 -20.13 -1.40
N THR A 43 4.28 -19.29 -0.41
CA THR A 43 3.21 -19.52 0.58
C THR A 43 2.21 -18.36 0.67
N TRP A 44 2.39 -17.31 -0.12
CA TRP A 44 1.63 -16.05 -0.06
C TRP A 44 1.68 -15.27 1.26
N ALA A 45 2.29 -15.82 2.32
CA ALA A 45 2.34 -15.20 3.64
C ALA A 45 2.96 -13.80 3.61
N LEU A 46 4.14 -13.63 3.00
CA LEU A 46 4.79 -12.32 2.89
C LEU A 46 3.99 -11.36 1.99
N HIS A 47 3.38 -11.86 0.92
CA HIS A 47 2.50 -11.06 0.04
C HIS A 47 1.33 -10.45 0.80
N ASP A 48 0.69 -11.22 1.67
CA ASP A 48 -0.51 -10.78 2.40
C ASP A 48 -0.21 -9.85 3.57
N THR A 49 1.05 -9.80 4.00
CA THR A 49 1.52 -8.80 4.99
C THR A 49 1.73 -7.41 4.40
N ILE A 50 1.76 -7.27 3.07
CA ILE A 50 2.02 -6.00 2.41
C ILE A 50 0.86 -5.03 2.71
N SER A 51 1.21 -3.88 3.25
CA SER A 51 0.25 -2.86 3.65
C SER A 51 0.75 -1.47 3.31
N THR A 52 -0.18 -0.54 3.19
CA THR A 52 0.08 0.88 2.99
C THR A 52 -0.76 1.70 3.94
N GLU A 53 -0.16 2.73 4.50
CA GLU A 53 -0.84 3.69 5.38
C GLU A 53 -0.31 5.08 5.05
N THR A 54 -1.20 6.06 4.92
CA THR A 54 -0.82 7.46 4.74
C THR A 54 -1.30 8.26 5.93
N GLU A 55 -0.37 9.00 6.53
CA GLU A 55 -0.57 9.84 7.69
C GLU A 55 -0.33 11.30 7.29
N ARG A 56 -1.20 12.22 7.72
CA ARG A 56 -0.92 13.66 7.70
C ARG A 56 -0.70 14.18 9.11
N LYS A 57 0.38 14.95 9.31
CA LYS A 57 0.65 15.73 10.52
C LYS A 57 1.01 17.16 10.11
N GLY A 58 0.04 18.06 10.17
CA GLY A 58 0.17 19.44 9.68
C GLY A 58 0.62 19.46 8.22
N SER A 59 1.72 20.16 7.93
CA SER A 59 2.31 20.29 6.59
C SER A 59 3.04 19.04 6.08
N ARG A 60 3.10 17.96 6.88
CA ARG A 60 3.81 16.73 6.54
C ARG A 60 2.83 15.61 6.18
N VAL A 61 3.00 15.02 5.01
CA VAL A 61 2.30 13.81 4.57
C VAL A 61 3.31 12.68 4.49
N THR A 62 3.06 11.59 5.21
CA THR A 62 3.93 10.41 5.25
C THR A 62 3.16 9.19 4.80
N THR A 63 3.61 8.58 3.70
CA THR A 63 3.10 7.29 3.25
C THR A 63 4.08 6.20 3.65
N THR A 64 3.58 5.24 4.42
CA THR A 64 4.32 4.08 4.88
C THR A 64 3.88 2.86 4.07
N VAL A 65 4.83 2.17 3.44
CA VAL A 65 4.61 0.87 2.80
C VAL A 65 5.30 -0.19 3.67
N GLY A 66 4.51 -1.05 4.29
CA GLY A 66 4.97 -2.10 5.18
C GLY A 66 4.99 -3.48 4.54
N PHE A 67 5.88 -4.34 5.01
CA PHE A 67 5.90 -5.77 4.73
C PHE A 67 6.45 -6.54 5.94
N GLY A 68 5.98 -7.77 6.09
CA GLY A 68 6.21 -8.59 7.27
C GLY A 68 5.36 -8.16 8.47
N ASN A 69 5.24 -9.08 9.43
CA ASN A 69 4.57 -8.85 10.72
C ASN A 69 5.21 -9.76 11.77
N ASP A 70 4.58 -9.93 12.93
CA ASP A 70 5.14 -10.75 14.01
C ASP A 70 5.07 -12.26 13.76
N LYS A 71 4.25 -12.68 12.79
CA LYS A 71 4.17 -14.07 12.32
C LYS A 71 4.98 -14.33 11.05
N VAL A 72 5.39 -13.27 10.35
CA VAL A 72 6.08 -13.29 9.06
C VAL A 72 7.19 -12.25 9.13
N ASP A 73 8.27 -12.58 9.81
CA ASP A 73 9.39 -11.67 10.10
C ASP A 73 10.55 -11.80 9.10
N TYR A 74 10.58 -12.86 8.30
CA TYR A 74 11.64 -13.17 7.33
C TYR A 74 11.70 -12.24 6.08
N GLY A 75 10.96 -11.13 6.07
CA GLY A 75 10.84 -10.26 4.90
C GLY A 75 12.15 -9.57 4.52
N LEU A 76 13.00 -9.26 5.50
CA LEU A 76 14.26 -8.55 5.28
C LEU A 76 15.35 -9.49 4.75
N GLU A 77 15.32 -10.74 5.21
CA GLU A 77 16.14 -11.86 4.76
C GLU A 77 15.81 -12.22 3.31
N VAL A 78 14.54 -12.14 2.91
CA VAL A 78 14.14 -12.31 1.50
C VAL A 78 14.66 -11.15 0.65
N GLU A 79 14.50 -9.91 1.11
CA GLU A 79 14.91 -8.71 0.38
C GLU A 79 16.44 -8.65 0.17
N ARG A 80 17.23 -9.01 1.20
CA ARG A 80 18.70 -8.85 1.22
C ARG A 80 19.47 -10.13 0.99
N GLY A 81 18.83 -11.28 1.11
CA GLY A 81 19.48 -12.59 1.10
C GLY A 81 20.16 -12.90 2.43
N THR A 82 20.61 -14.14 2.55
CA THR A 82 21.38 -14.67 3.68
C THR A 82 22.57 -15.46 3.15
N SER A 83 23.46 -15.92 4.03
CA SER A 83 24.58 -16.80 3.63
C SER A 83 24.15 -18.10 2.96
N LYS A 84 22.90 -18.56 3.20
CA LYS A 84 22.36 -19.81 2.67
C LYS A 84 21.35 -19.61 1.54
N MET A 85 20.89 -18.38 1.28
CA MET A 85 19.85 -18.09 0.29
C MET A 85 20.11 -16.78 -0.43
N ARG A 86 20.07 -16.79 -1.77
CA ARG A 86 20.21 -15.58 -2.58
C ARG A 86 19.07 -14.59 -2.31
N ALA A 87 19.39 -13.31 -2.39
CA ALA A 87 18.41 -12.23 -2.29
C ALA A 87 17.34 -12.32 -3.38
N GLN A 88 16.10 -12.04 -3.01
CA GLN A 88 14.96 -11.90 -3.91
C GLN A 88 14.32 -10.53 -3.65
N PRO A 89 14.97 -9.44 -4.08
CA PRO A 89 14.53 -8.10 -3.76
C PRO A 89 13.18 -7.80 -4.42
N PHE A 90 12.26 -7.23 -3.65
CA PHE A 90 10.89 -6.91 -4.05
C PHE A 90 10.49 -5.50 -3.57
N ALA A 91 10.97 -5.05 -2.41
CA ALA A 91 10.60 -3.76 -1.82
C ALA A 91 11.41 -2.60 -2.42
N ARG A 92 12.76 -2.71 -2.43
CA ARG A 92 13.64 -1.70 -3.04
C ARG A 92 13.37 -1.51 -4.53
N PRO A 93 13.23 -2.56 -5.36
CA PRO A 93 12.91 -2.38 -6.77
C PRO A 93 11.52 -1.78 -6.98
N ALA A 94 10.53 -2.12 -6.15
CA ALA A 94 9.19 -1.51 -6.25
C ALA A 94 9.22 0.01 -6.02
N LEU A 95 10.03 0.47 -5.06
CA LEU A 95 10.26 1.89 -4.80
C LEU A 95 11.08 2.55 -5.91
N ALA A 96 12.15 1.92 -6.38
CA ALA A 96 13.03 2.46 -7.42
C ALA A 96 12.30 2.65 -8.76
N GLN A 97 11.30 1.81 -9.04
CA GLN A 97 10.42 1.94 -10.21
C GLN A 97 9.31 2.98 -10.02
N SER A 98 9.18 3.58 -8.83
CA SER A 98 8.17 4.59 -8.55
C SER A 98 8.47 5.87 -9.32
N ARG A 99 7.44 6.44 -9.95
CA ARG A 99 7.56 7.68 -10.76
C ARG A 99 6.57 8.73 -10.32
N ALA A 100 6.76 9.97 -10.76
CA ALA A 100 5.82 11.06 -10.50
C ALA A 100 4.38 10.72 -10.95
N GLY A 101 4.21 9.94 -12.03
CA GLY A 101 2.90 9.47 -12.48
C GLY A 101 2.16 8.57 -11.48
N ASP A 102 2.87 7.93 -10.54
CA ASP A 102 2.25 7.08 -9.51
C ASP A 102 1.45 7.90 -8.47
N LEU A 103 1.68 9.22 -8.39
CA LEU A 103 0.84 10.14 -7.59
C LEU A 103 -0.61 10.20 -8.09
N ASN A 104 -0.87 9.76 -9.31
CA ASN A 104 -2.21 9.72 -9.92
C ASN A 104 -2.65 8.28 -10.21
N TYR A 105 -2.09 7.31 -9.50
CA TYR A 105 -2.38 5.89 -9.71
C TYR A 105 -3.87 5.57 -9.54
N ARG A 106 -4.46 4.92 -10.54
CA ARG A 106 -5.88 4.49 -10.57
C ARG A 106 -6.07 2.97 -10.64
N GLY A 107 -4.99 2.20 -10.48
CA GLY A 107 -5.07 0.75 -10.49
C GLY A 107 -5.72 0.21 -9.22
N ALA A 108 -6.00 -1.09 -9.19
CA ALA A 108 -6.74 -1.74 -8.10
C ALA A 108 -6.01 -1.83 -6.74
N GLY A 109 -4.88 -1.15 -6.58
CA GLY A 109 -4.10 -1.11 -5.34
C GLY A 109 -3.50 -2.44 -4.89
N ILE A 110 -3.21 -2.52 -3.59
CA ILE A 110 -2.81 -3.74 -2.89
C ILE A 110 -4.01 -4.70 -2.82
N ARG A 111 -3.80 -5.96 -3.17
CA ARG A 111 -4.80 -7.04 -3.10
C ARG A 111 -4.34 -8.14 -2.17
N ARG A 112 -5.17 -8.61 -1.25
CA ARG A 112 -4.85 -9.79 -0.43
C ARG A 112 -5.29 -11.06 -1.13
N HIS A 113 -4.44 -12.08 -1.12
CA HIS A 113 -4.81 -13.38 -1.61
C HIS A 113 -5.78 -14.02 -0.59
N GLY A 114 -6.99 -14.40 -1.02
CA GLY A 114 -7.97 -15.11 -0.17
C GLY A 114 -9.08 -14.28 0.48
N VAL A 115 -9.11 -12.94 0.37
CA VAL A 115 -10.30 -12.15 0.77
C VAL A 115 -11.12 -11.80 -0.47
N ARG A 116 -12.14 -12.62 -0.75
CA ARG A 116 -13.26 -12.24 -1.63
C ARG A 116 -13.90 -10.98 -1.05
N THR A 117 -13.87 -9.91 -1.83
CA THR A 117 -14.80 -8.78 -1.88
C THR A 117 -15.90 -8.81 -0.81
N ILE A 118 -15.83 -7.91 0.18
CA ILE A 118 -17.04 -7.53 0.91
C ILE A 118 -17.88 -6.71 -0.07
N THR A 119 -18.88 -7.36 -0.66
CA THR A 119 -19.92 -6.72 -1.45
C THR A 119 -20.50 -5.57 -0.63
N SER A 120 -20.27 -4.33 -1.05
CA SER A 120 -21.03 -3.20 -0.52
C SER A 120 -22.49 -3.47 -0.87
N ARG A 121 -23.27 -3.84 0.16
CA ARG A 121 -24.70 -4.04 0.02
C ARG A 121 -25.27 -2.65 -0.29
N ARG A 122 -25.42 -2.37 -1.58
CA ARG A 122 -26.05 -1.18 -2.16
C ARG A 122 -27.38 -0.97 -1.42
N THR A 123 -27.41 -0.02 -0.49
CA THR A 123 -28.63 0.37 0.22
C THR A 123 -29.59 0.89 -0.83
N ARG A 124 -30.51 0.05 -1.28
CA ARG A 124 -31.69 0.49 -2.01
C ARG A 124 -32.58 1.20 -1.00
N LEU A 125 -32.35 2.49 -0.80
CA LEU A 125 -33.40 3.39 -0.39
C LEU A 125 -34.43 3.37 -1.52
N ARG A 126 -35.45 2.52 -1.38
CA ARG A 126 -36.68 2.64 -2.15
C ARG A 126 -37.23 4.03 -1.83
N ALA A 127 -37.08 4.94 -2.78
CA ALA A 127 -38.03 6.02 -2.95
C ALA A 127 -39.41 5.36 -3.09
N ARG A 128 -40.23 5.48 -2.04
CA ARG A 128 -41.67 5.28 -2.13
C ARG A 128 -42.28 6.67 -2.00
N GLY A 129 -42.26 7.41 -3.10
CA GLY A 129 -43.27 8.42 -3.32
C GLY A 129 -44.54 7.73 -3.82
N ALA A 130 -45.69 8.13 -3.27
CA ALA A 130 -47.00 8.26 -3.92
C ALA A 130 -48.15 7.87 -2.98
N GLY A 131 -48.93 8.88 -2.60
CA GLY A 131 -50.40 8.85 -2.65
C GLY A 131 -51.16 8.25 -1.48
N ALA A 132 -51.68 9.12 -0.61
CA ALA A 132 -53.11 9.35 -0.35
C ALA A 132 -53.26 10.39 0.77
#